data_AF-A0A1A7QVF8-F1
#
_entry.id   AF-A0A1A7QVF8-F1
#
_cell.length_a   1.000
_cell.length_b   1.000
_cell.length_c   1.000
_cell.angle_alpha   90.00
_cell.angle_beta   90.00
_cell.angle_gamma   90.00
#
_symmetry.space_group_name_H-M   'P 1'
#
loop_
_entity.id
_entity.type
_entity.pdbx_description
1 polymer ?
#
loop_
_entity_poly.entity_id
_entity_poly.type
_entity_poly.pdbx_seq_one_letter_code
_entity_poly.pdbx_strand_id
1 'polypeptide(L)' 'MKKLKFLLLIVAFTFSNGINADQKDIEEFEDGKASDCVRMAREATLQLADFMGQDANGANFESYLAVYNVLFEGCYNS' A
#
# COMPACT_ATOMS: atom_id res chain seq x y z
N MET A 1 -10.96 -43.42 0.91
CA MET A 1 -10.31 -43.09 -0.38
C MET A 1 -9.58 -41.76 -0.21
N LYS A 2 -8.27 -41.79 -0.41
CA LYS A 2 -7.33 -40.74 -0.01
C LYS A 2 -7.44 -39.53 -0.94
N LYS A 3 -7.21 -38.36 -0.32
CA LYS A 3 -7.48 -37.03 -0.86
C LYS A 3 -6.74 -36.75 -2.16
N LEU A 4 -7.47 -36.02 -2.99
CA LEU A 4 -7.26 -35.62 -4.36
C LEU A 4 -6.04 -34.69 -4.51
N LYS A 5 -5.06 -35.14 -5.29
CA LYS A 5 -4.23 -34.38 -6.25
C LYS A 5 -3.76 -32.99 -5.81
N PHE A 6 -2.60 -32.97 -5.16
CA PHE A 6 -1.75 -31.78 -5.04
C PHE A 6 -0.75 -31.76 -6.21
N LEU A 7 -0.39 -30.55 -6.67
CA LEU A 7 0.59 -30.21 -7.70
C LEU A 7 0.24 -30.53 -9.17
N LEU A 8 -0.30 -29.53 -9.86
CA LEU A 8 0.13 -29.13 -11.21
C LEU A 8 -0.43 -27.73 -11.48
N LEU A 9 0.19 -26.70 -10.89
CA LEU A 9 -0.17 -25.31 -11.16
C LEU A 9 1.08 -24.41 -11.10
N ILE A 10 2.08 -24.74 -11.90
CA ILE A 10 3.16 -23.80 -12.25
C ILE A 10 3.29 -23.83 -13.78
N VAL A 11 2.23 -23.39 -14.45
CA VAL A 11 2.23 -23.08 -15.88
C VAL A 11 1.60 -21.71 -16.01
N ALA A 12 2.41 -20.66 -15.88
CA ALA A 12 2.19 -19.32 -16.45
C ALA A 12 3.35 -18.39 -16.06
N PHE A 13 4.59 -18.86 -16.20
CA PHE A 13 5.75 -17.96 -16.26
C PHE A 13 5.87 -17.47 -17.71
N THR A 14 4.92 -16.64 -18.14
CA THR A 14 4.97 -15.94 -19.43
C THR A 14 4.33 -14.58 -19.28
N PHE A 15 4.99 -13.69 -18.54
CA PHE A 15 4.77 -12.24 -18.72
C PHE A 15 5.64 -11.78 -19.89
N SER A 16 5.15 -12.08 -21.10
CA SER A 16 5.60 -11.45 -22.33
C SER A 16 4.52 -10.45 -22.73
N ASN A 17 4.64 -9.23 -22.21
CA ASN A 17 3.99 -8.05 -22.79
C ASN A 17 5.05 -6.94 -22.83
N GLY A 18 5.80 -6.92 -23.94
CA GLY A 18 6.41 -5.68 -24.39
C GLY A 18 5.29 -4.80 -24.92
N ILE A 19 4.98 -3.73 -24.19
CA ILE A 19 4.07 -2.67 -24.65
C ILE A 19 4.77 -1.34 -24.33
N ASN A 20 4.94 -0.56 -25.38
CA ASN A 20 5.60 0.74 -25.46
C ASN A 20 5.43 1.61 -24.21
N ALA A 21 6.51 1.79 -23.45
CA ALA A 21 6.60 2.71 -22.32
C ALA A 21 7.43 3.91 -22.78
N ASP A 22 6.77 5.00 -23.18
CA ASP A 22 7.48 6.28 -23.35
C ASP A 22 6.60 7.51 -23.13
N GLN A 23 5.42 7.37 -22.52
CA GLN A 23 4.61 8.55 -22.14
C GLN A 23 3.56 8.32 -21.04
N LYS A 24 3.41 7.09 -20.55
CA LYS A 24 2.55 6.76 -19.39
C LYS A 24 3.27 6.82 -18.05
N ASP A 25 4.60 6.72 -18.07
CA ASP A 25 5.39 6.54 -16.86
C ASP A 25 5.32 7.75 -15.94
N ILE A 26 5.03 8.96 -16.42
CA ILE A 26 4.98 10.16 -15.56
C ILE A 26 3.68 10.21 -14.76
N GLU A 27 2.53 9.91 -15.36
CA GLU A 27 1.24 9.85 -14.64
C GLU A 27 1.15 8.62 -13.72
N GLU A 28 1.63 7.46 -14.19
CA GLU A 28 1.62 6.22 -13.38
C GLU A 28 2.65 6.26 -12.23
N PHE A 29 3.74 7.03 -12.39
CA PHE A 29 4.72 7.29 -11.33
C PHE A 29 4.18 8.25 -10.26
N GLU A 30 3.47 9.31 -10.65
CA GLU A 30 2.78 10.23 -9.73
C GLU A 30 1.71 9.48 -8.91
N ASP A 31 0.87 8.69 -9.57
CA ASP A 31 -0.17 7.88 -8.91
C ASP A 31 0.43 6.75 -8.05
N GLY A 32 1.50 6.11 -8.52
CA GLY A 32 2.22 5.07 -7.79
C GLY A 32 2.85 5.61 -6.50
N LYS A 33 3.49 6.79 -6.57
CA LYS A 33 4.07 7.45 -5.40
C LYS A 33 3.01 7.84 -4.38
N ALA A 34 1.92 8.45 -4.83
CA ALA A 34 0.82 8.82 -3.94
C ALA A 34 0.23 7.58 -3.23
N SER A 35 -0.01 6.50 -3.97
CA SER A 35 -0.51 5.23 -3.43
C SER A 35 0.42 4.63 -2.36
N ASP A 36 1.73 4.60 -2.63
CA ASP A 36 2.72 4.10 -1.67
C ASP A 36 2.81 4.98 -0.41
N CYS A 37 2.77 6.30 -0.56
CA CYS A 37 2.74 7.22 0.56
C CYS A 37 1.48 7.06 1.42
N VAL A 38 0.30 6.86 0.81
CA VAL A 38 -0.94 6.57 1.54
C VAL A 38 -0.80 5.27 2.33
N ARG A 39 -0.28 4.21 1.71
CA ARG A 39 -0.10 2.90 2.36
C ARG A 39 0.81 3.00 3.57
N MET A 40 1.98 3.62 3.42
CA MET A 40 2.95 3.78 4.52
C MET A 40 2.42 4.67 5.64
N ALA A 41 1.86 5.84 5.31
CA ALA A 41 1.31 6.76 6.30
C ALA A 41 0.17 6.11 7.10
N ARG A 42 -0.70 5.35 6.43
CA ARG A 42 -1.79 4.62 7.08
C ARG A 42 -1.25 3.52 8.01
N GLU A 43 -0.34 2.68 7.53
CA GLU A 43 0.22 1.58 8.34
C GLU A 43 0.93 2.11 9.59
N ALA A 44 1.77 3.13 9.45
CA ALA A 44 2.48 3.74 10.57
C ALA A 44 1.52 4.38 11.60
N THR A 45 0.48 5.07 11.13
CA THR A 45 -0.51 5.70 12.02
C THR A 45 -1.30 4.65 12.81
N LEU A 46 -1.71 3.54 12.14
CA LEU A 46 -2.42 2.45 12.81
C LEU A 46 -1.54 1.71 13.81
N GLN A 47 -0.26 1.49 13.50
CA GLN A 47 0.71 0.90 14.43
C GLN A 47 0.93 1.80 15.66
N LEU A 48 0.94 3.12 15.48
CA LEU A 48 1.03 4.05 16.61
C LEU A 48 -0.22 3.97 17.50
N ALA A 49 -1.42 3.90 16.91
CA ALA A 49 -2.65 3.75 17.68
C ALA A 49 -2.69 2.44 18.47
N ASP A 50 -2.28 1.33 17.82
CA ASP A 50 -2.15 0.02 18.45
C ASP A 50 -1.14 0.04 19.61
N PHE A 51 0.04 0.63 19.41
CA PHE A 51 1.04 0.80 20.46
C PHE A 51 0.51 1.57 21.68
N MET A 52 -0.32 2.58 21.44
CA MET A 52 -0.95 3.38 22.49
C MET A 52 -2.15 2.68 23.15
N GLY A 53 -2.59 1.52 22.62
CA GLY A 53 -3.78 0.81 23.06
C GLY A 53 -5.08 1.56 22.77
N GLN A 54 -5.11 2.33 21.68
CA GLN A 54 -6.24 3.20 21.33
C GLN A 54 -6.84 2.80 19.97
N ASP A 55 -8.16 2.96 19.84
CA ASP A 55 -8.82 2.88 18.54
C ASP A 55 -8.52 4.15 17.74
N ALA A 56 -7.86 4.00 16.60
CA ALA A 56 -7.53 5.10 15.69
C ALA A 56 -8.78 5.84 15.19
N ASN A 57 -9.96 5.20 15.18
CA ASN A 57 -11.24 5.81 14.80
C ASN A 57 -12.07 6.28 16.01
N GLY A 58 -11.49 6.21 17.22
CA GLY A 58 -12.16 6.56 18.46
C GLY A 58 -12.01 8.03 18.85
N ALA A 59 -11.93 8.28 20.16
CA ALA A 59 -11.90 9.64 20.72
C ALA A 59 -10.71 10.50 20.25
N ASN A 60 -9.62 9.88 19.81
CA ASN A 60 -8.41 10.56 19.34
C ASN A 60 -8.26 10.53 17.81
N PHE A 61 -9.35 10.28 17.06
CA PHE A 61 -9.33 10.20 15.60
C PHE A 61 -8.62 11.39 14.94
N GLU A 62 -8.95 12.62 15.34
CA GLU A 62 -8.34 13.84 14.76
C GLU A 62 -6.82 13.90 14.99
N SER A 63 -6.33 13.42 16.13
CA SER A 63 -4.90 13.35 16.43
C SER A 63 -4.19 12.35 15.50
N TYR A 64 -4.80 11.18 15.25
CA TYR A 64 -4.24 10.19 14.34
C TYR A 64 -4.35 10.62 12.88
N LEU A 65 -5.43 11.32 12.50
CA LEU A 65 -5.55 11.93 11.17
C LEU A 65 -4.45 12.98 10.93
N ALA A 66 -4.12 13.79 11.93
CA ALA A 66 -3.01 14.75 11.84
C ALA A 66 -1.66 14.04 11.63
N VAL A 67 -1.38 12.96 12.38
CA VAL A 67 -0.16 12.15 12.18
C VAL A 67 -0.12 11.56 10.77
N TYR A 68 -1.23 10.99 10.30
CA TYR A 68 -1.34 10.46 8.94
C TYR A 68 -1.00 11.52 7.89
N ASN A 69 -1.58 12.72 7.97
CA ASN A 69 -1.35 13.79 7.00
C ASN A 69 0.11 14.23 6.98
N VAL A 70 0.75 14.38 8.15
CA VAL A 70 2.18 14.74 8.23
C VAL A 70 3.05 13.67 7.56
N LEU A 71 2.79 12.39 7.81
CA LEU A 71 3.54 11.29 7.21
C LEU A 71 3.31 11.20 5.70
N PHE A 72 2.07 11.39 5.24
CA PHE A 72 1.72 11.37 3.83
C PHE A 72 2.39 12.53 3.09
N GLU A 73 2.25 13.77 3.57
CA GLU A 73 2.85 14.95 2.94
C GLU A 73 4.37 14.87 2.93
N GLY A 74 4.99 14.39 4.02
CA GLY A 74 6.43 14.20 4.08
C GLY A 74 6.94 13.20 3.04
N CYS A 75 6.20 12.10 2.82
CA CYS A 75 6.53 11.11 1.80
C CYS A 75 6.29 11.61 0.37
N TYR A 76 5.14 12.24 0.13
CA TYR A 76 4.75 12.66 -1.22
C TYR A 76 5.65 13.81 -1.73
N ASN A 77 6.10 14.69 -0.84
CA ASN A 77 6.94 15.84 -1.19
C ASN A 77 8.46 15.60 -1.09
N SER A 78 8.91 14.41 -0.66
CA SER A 78 10.33 14.01 -0.68
C SER A 78 10.75 13.43 -2.02
#